data_AF-A0A1Q6RFV1-F1
#
_entry.id   AF-A0A1Q6RFV1-F1
#
_cell.length_a   1.000
_cell.length_b   1.000
_cell.length_c   1.000
_cell.angle_alpha   90.00
_cell.angle_beta   90.00
_cell.angle_gamma   90.00
#
_symmetry.space_group_name_H-M   'P 1'
#
loop_
_entity.id
_entity.type
_entity.pdbx_description
1 polymer ?
#
loop_
_entity_poly.entity_id
_entity_poly.type
_entity_poly.pdbx_seq_one_letter_code
_entity_poly.pdbx_strand_id
1 'polypeptide(L)'
;MKKFIALMLAMVMVFALCACGNDTGNKDKDGDQASTKLKILDSEYVTEDYAIGIAKENTALLDKVNAALKELKDDGTLKTVTDYFIAGTGTLPEVQKNVAADAEELVMATNATFPPYESVDGDKIVGIDPTVAGLIADKLGMKLVINDMEFDAIIPALTSGKADIAMAGMTVTEERLQSINFSDSYATGIQVMIVKEDSDISSADDIVAKIENGENIQIGCQIVTTGYIYASDTIENGGFGEDHVQAFPKGADAIAALTSGKIDCVIIDNEPAKAFVEANNG
;
A
#
# COMPACT_ATOMS: atom_id res chain seq x y z
N MET A 1 6.69 -37.60 37.36
CA MET A 1 7.55 -36.54 36.78
C MET A 1 6.63 -35.48 36.16
N LYS A 2 5.94 -34.69 36.99
CA LYS A 2 6.06 -33.22 37.15
C LYS A 2 6.63 -32.41 35.96
N LYS A 3 5.69 -31.65 35.34
CA LYS A 3 5.78 -30.27 34.81
C LYS A 3 6.60 -30.09 33.51
N PHE A 4 6.21 -29.28 32.52
CA PHE A 4 5.76 -27.89 32.59
C PHE A 4 4.92 -27.47 31.36
N ILE A 5 3.89 -26.67 31.63
CA ILE A 5 3.24 -25.74 30.70
C ILE A 5 4.19 -24.55 30.50
N ALA A 6 4.34 -24.07 29.27
CA ALA A 6 4.94 -22.76 28.99
C ALA A 6 3.97 -21.96 28.10
N LEU A 7 3.39 -20.95 28.75
CA LEU A 7 2.53 -19.90 28.22
C LEU A 7 3.40 -18.63 28.09
N MET A 8 3.22 -17.89 27.00
CA MET A 8 3.52 -16.46 26.77
C MET A 8 4.90 -15.91 27.17
N LEU A 9 5.53 -15.17 26.24
CA LEU A 9 5.72 -13.73 26.43
C LEU A 9 6.15 -13.06 25.11
N ALA A 10 5.31 -12.16 24.60
CA ALA A 10 5.78 -11.05 23.79
C ALA A 10 6.61 -10.14 24.70
N MET A 11 7.79 -9.73 24.27
CA MET A 11 8.59 -8.75 24.99
C MET A 11 9.21 -7.77 24.01
N VAL A 12 8.59 -6.60 23.96
CA VAL A 12 9.13 -5.35 23.38
C VAL A 12 10.44 -5.04 24.10
N MET A 13 11.55 -4.98 23.36
CA MET A 13 12.82 -4.48 23.87
C MET A 13 12.85 -2.96 23.78
N VAL A 14 12.58 -2.30 24.91
CA VAL A 14 13.01 -0.92 25.15
C VAL A 14 14.42 -0.98 25.72
N PHE A 15 15.42 -0.53 24.95
CA PHE A 15 16.78 -0.33 25.44
C PHE A 15 16.84 0.98 26.25
N ALA A 16 16.91 0.87 27.58
CA ALA A 16 17.31 1.95 28.45
C ALA A 16 18.80 1.78 28.83
N LEU A 17 19.67 2.61 28.27
CA LEU A 17 21.06 2.76 28.68
C LEU A 17 21.17 3.96 29.63
N CYS A 18 21.30 3.69 30.93
CA CYS A 18 21.79 4.67 31.90
C CYS A 18 23.31 4.75 31.80
N ALA A 19 23.84 5.94 31.52
CA ALA A 19 25.23 6.30 31.80
C ALA A 19 25.24 7.63 32.56
N CYS A 20 25.76 7.60 33.79
CA CYS A 20 26.01 8.78 34.60
C CYS A 20 27.26 9.52 34.11
N GLY A 21 27.27 10.86 34.12
CA GLY A 21 28.53 11.61 34.11
C GLY A 21 28.48 13.08 33.70
N ASN A 22 28.37 13.94 34.72
CA ASN A 22 28.85 15.33 34.84
C ASN A 22 28.19 16.50 34.09
N ASP A 23 27.58 17.32 34.95
CA ASP A 23 27.16 18.72 34.87
C ASP A 23 28.30 19.69 34.49
N THR A 24 28.12 20.40 33.36
CA THR A 24 28.48 21.82 33.24
C THR A 24 27.46 22.49 32.33
N GLY A 25 26.71 23.44 32.91
CA GLY A 25 25.53 24.05 32.31
C GLY A 25 25.64 24.57 30.89
N ASN A 26 24.61 24.26 30.11
CA ASN A 26 24.04 25.16 29.12
C ASN A 26 22.52 24.95 29.09
N LYS A 27 21.76 26.00 29.35
CA LYS A 27 20.29 26.00 29.29
C LYS A 27 19.88 26.25 27.84
N ASP A 28 19.83 25.20 27.02
CA ASP A 28 19.25 25.28 25.69
C ASP A 28 18.07 24.33 25.58
N LYS A 29 16.88 24.95 25.68
CA LYS A 29 15.60 24.62 25.03
C LYS A 29 15.50 23.21 24.41
N ASP A 30 15.24 22.20 25.23
CA ASP A 30 14.48 21.03 24.78
C ASP A 30 13.03 21.47 24.61
N GLY A 31 12.75 22.05 23.44
CA GLY A 31 11.39 22.11 22.92
C GLY A 31 10.99 20.68 22.64
N ASP A 32 10.07 20.17 23.43
CA ASP A 32 9.26 18.99 23.13
C ASP A 32 8.66 19.19 21.73
N GLN A 33 9.35 18.72 20.68
CA GLN A 33 8.77 18.66 19.34
C GLN A 33 7.75 17.54 19.39
N ALA A 34 6.53 17.89 19.81
CA ALA A 34 5.38 17.04 19.64
C ALA A 34 5.40 16.56 18.18
N SER A 35 5.48 15.24 17.98
CA SER A 35 5.44 14.61 16.65
C SER A 35 4.23 15.17 15.89
N THR A 36 4.45 15.74 14.69
CA THR A 36 3.36 16.23 13.82
C THR A 36 2.33 15.11 13.65
N LYS A 37 1.11 15.30 14.18
CA LYS A 37 0.02 14.35 14.01
C LYS A 37 -0.63 14.54 12.64
N LEU A 38 -1.09 13.44 12.06
CA LEU A 38 -1.78 13.41 10.77
C LEU A 38 -3.22 12.93 10.97
N LYS A 39 -4.11 13.37 10.07
CA LYS A 39 -5.48 12.89 9.95
C LYS A 39 -5.81 12.58 8.50
N ILE A 40 -6.74 11.65 8.31
CA ILE A 40 -7.36 11.36 7.01
C ILE A 40 -8.63 12.21 6.93
N LEU A 41 -8.87 12.84 5.78
CA LEU A 41 -10.13 13.56 5.54
C LEU A 41 -11.26 12.55 5.29
N ASP A 42 -12.46 12.85 5.81
CA ASP A 42 -13.62 11.94 5.71
C ASP A 42 -14.13 11.75 4.27
N SER A 43 -13.78 12.65 3.36
CA SER A 43 -14.21 12.59 1.97
C SER A 43 -13.38 11.61 1.15
N GLU A 44 -14.04 10.64 0.54
CA GLU A 44 -13.47 9.84 -0.55
C GLU A 44 -13.13 10.76 -1.73
N TYR A 45 -11.96 10.58 -2.32
CA TYR A 45 -11.53 11.31 -3.51
C TYR A 45 -11.96 10.57 -4.77
N VAL A 46 -11.59 9.30 -4.91
CA VAL A 46 -11.96 8.42 -6.03
C VAL A 46 -12.08 6.98 -5.55
N THR A 47 -13.12 6.27 -6.00
CA THR A 47 -13.32 4.83 -5.71
C THR A 47 -12.98 4.00 -6.94
N GLU A 48 -12.24 2.91 -6.73
CA GLU A 48 -11.50 2.19 -7.74
C GLU A 48 -11.60 0.66 -7.53
N ASP A 49 -11.32 -0.12 -8.57
CA ASP A 49 -11.21 -1.57 -8.49
C ASP A 49 -9.74 -2.00 -8.56
N TYR A 50 -9.29 -2.79 -7.59
CA TYR A 50 -8.00 -3.47 -7.64
C TYR A 50 -8.15 -4.86 -8.26
N ALA A 51 -7.33 -5.15 -9.25
CA ALA A 51 -7.32 -6.42 -9.95
C ALA A 51 -5.90 -6.90 -10.23
N ILE A 52 -5.76 -8.20 -10.49
CA ILE A 52 -4.48 -8.83 -10.78
C ILE A 52 -4.11 -8.53 -12.23
N GLY A 53 -2.99 -7.84 -12.45
CA GLY A 53 -2.48 -7.52 -13.79
C GLY A 53 -1.80 -8.73 -14.43
N ILE A 54 -2.08 -9.00 -15.71
CA ILE A 54 -1.53 -10.13 -16.46
C ILE A 54 -1.19 -9.67 -17.88
N ALA A 55 -0.10 -10.17 -18.46
CA ALA A 55 0.29 -9.83 -19.83
C ALA A 55 -0.86 -10.09 -20.85
N LYS A 56 -1.02 -9.21 -21.84
CA LYS A 56 -2.20 -9.15 -22.71
C LYS A 56 -2.41 -10.43 -23.54
N GLU A 57 -1.30 -11.06 -23.91
CA GLU A 57 -1.23 -12.31 -24.66
C GLU A 57 -1.48 -13.55 -23.81
N ASN A 58 -1.36 -13.48 -22.48
CA ASN A 58 -1.47 -14.63 -21.59
C ASN A 58 -2.90 -14.83 -21.07
N THR A 59 -3.86 -14.97 -22.01
CA THR A 59 -5.27 -15.16 -21.67
C THR A 59 -5.54 -16.49 -20.96
N ALA A 60 -4.72 -17.52 -21.21
CA ALA A 60 -4.84 -18.81 -20.53
C ALA A 60 -4.49 -18.70 -19.03
N LEU A 61 -3.49 -17.90 -18.65
CA LEU A 61 -3.21 -17.63 -17.23
C LEU A 61 -4.32 -16.79 -16.61
N LEU A 62 -4.83 -15.77 -17.32
CA LEU A 62 -5.96 -14.96 -16.86
C LEU A 62 -7.18 -15.82 -16.50
N ASP A 63 -7.57 -16.75 -17.36
CA ASP A 63 -8.71 -17.65 -17.10
C ASP A 63 -8.50 -18.51 -15.85
N LYS A 64 -7.28 -19.03 -15.67
CA LYS A 64 -6.90 -19.82 -14.49
C LYS A 64 -6.90 -18.99 -13.21
N VAL A 65 -6.36 -17.77 -13.26
CA VAL A 65 -6.35 -16.83 -12.13
C VAL A 65 -7.78 -16.44 -11.74
N ASN A 66 -8.64 -16.14 -12.71
CA ASN A 66 -10.06 -15.84 -12.44
C ASN A 66 -10.80 -17.03 -11.83
N ALA A 67 -10.57 -18.25 -12.29
CA ALA A 67 -11.15 -19.44 -11.70
C ALA A 67 -10.70 -19.63 -10.24
N ALA A 68 -9.39 -19.51 -9.97
CA ALA A 68 -8.83 -19.61 -8.63
C ALA A 68 -9.38 -18.51 -7.70
N LEU A 69 -9.40 -17.25 -8.16
CA LEU A 69 -9.92 -16.11 -7.41
C LEU A 69 -11.41 -16.25 -7.12
N LYS A 70 -12.19 -16.77 -8.08
CA LYS A 70 -13.61 -17.06 -7.88
C LYS A 70 -13.82 -18.09 -6.76
N GLU A 71 -13.06 -19.17 -6.73
CA GLU A 71 -13.14 -20.15 -5.65
C GLU A 71 -12.81 -19.53 -4.29
N LEU A 72 -11.74 -18.73 -4.20
CA LEU A 72 -11.34 -18.03 -2.97
C LEU A 72 -12.40 -17.02 -2.47
N LYS A 73 -13.16 -16.43 -3.39
CA LYS A 73 -14.30 -15.56 -3.06
C LYS A 73 -15.48 -16.39 -2.57
N ASP A 74 -15.85 -17.43 -3.31
CA ASP A 74 -17.03 -18.26 -3.03
C ASP A 74 -16.89 -19.01 -1.69
N ASP A 75 -15.68 -19.46 -1.33
CA ASP A 75 -15.42 -20.18 -0.08
C ASP A 75 -15.11 -19.26 1.12
N GLY A 76 -15.03 -17.95 0.91
CA GLY A 76 -14.78 -16.94 1.95
C GLY A 76 -13.31 -16.79 2.35
N THR A 77 -12.38 -17.49 1.70
CA THR A 77 -10.94 -17.39 1.99
C THR A 77 -10.41 -15.99 1.71
N LEU A 78 -10.79 -15.37 0.58
CA LEU A 78 -10.37 -14.00 0.25
C LEU A 78 -10.79 -13.03 1.35
N LYS A 79 -12.04 -13.12 1.81
CA LYS A 79 -12.55 -12.30 2.92
C LYS A 79 -11.75 -12.52 4.20
N THR A 80 -11.41 -13.77 4.51
CA THR A 80 -10.62 -14.11 5.71
C THR A 80 -9.23 -13.46 5.67
N VAL A 81 -8.57 -13.46 4.51
CA VAL A 81 -7.28 -12.77 4.32
C VAL A 81 -7.44 -11.27 4.52
N THR A 82 -8.44 -10.65 3.88
CA THR A 82 -8.72 -9.22 4.03
C THR A 82 -9.02 -8.84 5.49
N ASP A 83 -9.90 -9.58 6.16
CA ASP A 83 -10.28 -9.34 7.56
C ASP A 83 -9.08 -9.49 8.52
N TYR A 84 -8.14 -10.39 8.22
CA TYR A 84 -6.93 -10.54 9.02
C TYR A 84 -6.04 -9.30 8.95
N PHE A 85 -5.79 -8.80 7.75
CA PHE A 85 -4.89 -7.68 7.54
C PHE A 85 -5.51 -6.33 7.86
N ILE A 86 -6.81 -6.15 7.63
CA ILE A 86 -7.51 -4.87 7.84
C ILE A 86 -8.16 -4.79 9.23
N ALA A 87 -8.91 -5.83 9.61
CA ALA A 87 -9.68 -5.82 10.87
C ALA A 87 -8.91 -6.48 12.03
N GLY A 88 -7.75 -7.10 11.78
CA GLY A 88 -7.00 -7.82 12.80
C GLY A 88 -7.73 -9.08 13.31
N THR A 89 -8.61 -9.68 12.51
CA THR A 89 -9.45 -10.81 12.92
C THR A 89 -9.23 -12.07 12.08
N GLY A 90 -9.52 -13.24 12.64
CA GLY A 90 -9.37 -14.51 11.93
C GLY A 90 -7.97 -15.10 12.03
N THR A 91 -7.66 -16.04 11.13
CA THR A 91 -6.37 -16.74 11.08
C THR A 91 -5.98 -16.91 9.63
N LEU A 92 -4.76 -16.51 9.29
CA LEU A 92 -4.27 -16.64 7.91
C LEU A 92 -4.22 -18.11 7.49
N PRO A 93 -4.69 -18.43 6.27
CA PRO A 93 -4.46 -19.74 5.69
C PRO A 93 -2.96 -19.96 5.46
N GLU A 94 -2.54 -21.22 5.58
CA GLU A 94 -1.18 -21.60 5.26
C GLU A 94 -1.01 -21.68 3.74
N VAL A 95 -0.04 -20.96 3.19
CA VAL A 95 0.25 -20.93 1.75
C VAL A 95 1.58 -21.62 1.45
N GLN A 96 1.71 -22.23 0.26
CA GLN A 96 2.97 -22.69 -0.31
C GLN A 96 3.74 -23.72 0.54
N LYS A 97 3.05 -24.49 1.40
CA LYS A 97 3.70 -25.46 2.32
C LYS A 97 4.19 -26.75 1.68
N ASN A 98 3.51 -27.21 0.63
CA ASN A 98 3.76 -28.51 0.00
C ASN A 98 4.03 -28.37 -1.50
N VAL A 99 4.71 -27.29 -1.89
CA VAL A 99 5.07 -27.03 -3.28
C VAL A 99 6.12 -28.04 -3.73
N ALA A 100 5.87 -28.70 -4.86
CA ALA A 100 6.83 -29.64 -5.43
C ALA A 100 8.14 -28.92 -5.80
N ALA A 101 9.28 -29.58 -5.61
CA ALA A 101 10.59 -28.97 -5.88
C ALA A 101 10.79 -28.61 -7.36
N ASP A 102 10.05 -29.26 -8.26
CA ASP A 102 10.03 -29.07 -9.71
C ASP A 102 8.75 -28.36 -10.21
N ALA A 103 7.94 -27.78 -9.31
CA ALA A 103 6.78 -27.00 -9.70
C ALA A 103 7.19 -25.78 -10.56
N GLU A 104 6.38 -25.48 -11.57
CA GLU A 104 6.52 -24.25 -12.36
C GLU A 104 6.35 -23.02 -11.46
N GLU A 105 7.09 -21.95 -11.77
CA GLU A 105 7.04 -20.71 -10.99
C GLU A 105 5.92 -19.81 -11.49
N LEU A 106 5.17 -19.23 -10.56
CA LEU A 106 4.28 -18.09 -10.78
C LEU A 106 4.99 -16.86 -10.23
N VAL A 107 5.50 -16.00 -11.11
CA VAL A 107 6.29 -14.83 -10.74
C VAL A 107 5.37 -13.63 -10.56
N MET A 108 5.27 -13.13 -9.33
CA MET A 108 4.53 -11.92 -8.97
C MET A 108 5.44 -10.70 -8.96
N ALA A 109 5.10 -9.67 -9.75
CA ALA A 109 5.67 -8.34 -9.61
C ALA A 109 4.84 -7.52 -8.59
N THR A 110 5.54 -6.82 -7.69
CA THR A 110 4.92 -5.98 -6.66
C THR A 110 5.81 -4.78 -6.29
N ASN A 111 5.29 -3.85 -5.48
CA ASN A 111 6.05 -2.78 -4.83
C ASN A 111 5.74 -2.79 -3.34
N ALA A 112 6.58 -3.42 -2.52
CA ALA A 112 6.31 -3.76 -1.11
C ALA A 112 6.41 -2.56 -0.15
N THR A 113 5.72 -1.47 -0.48
CA THR A 113 5.69 -0.20 0.26
C THR A 113 4.28 0.28 0.59
N PHE A 114 3.28 -0.59 0.43
CA PHE A 114 1.85 -0.29 0.44
C PHE A 114 1.07 -1.19 1.40
N PRO A 115 1.35 -1.13 2.72
CA PRO A 115 0.58 -1.88 3.70
C PRO A 115 -0.89 -1.42 3.67
N PRO A 116 -1.88 -2.31 3.91
CA PRO A 116 -1.74 -3.71 4.29
C PRO A 116 -1.68 -4.68 3.09
N TYR A 117 -1.62 -4.19 1.85
CA TYR A 117 -1.62 -5.02 0.65
C TYR A 117 -0.26 -5.70 0.45
N GLU A 118 0.83 -4.94 0.50
CA GLU A 118 2.18 -5.47 0.42
C GLU A 118 3.17 -4.62 1.22
N SER A 119 4.00 -5.29 2.00
CA SER A 119 5.05 -4.64 2.79
C SER A 119 6.17 -5.63 3.08
N VAL A 120 7.34 -5.11 3.44
CA VAL A 120 8.47 -5.92 3.89
C VAL A 120 8.37 -6.17 5.39
N ASP A 121 8.40 -7.44 5.80
CA ASP A 121 8.60 -7.88 7.19
C ASP A 121 9.84 -8.80 7.26
N GLY A 122 10.93 -8.26 7.80
CA GLY A 122 12.23 -8.93 7.82
C GLY A 122 12.75 -9.21 6.42
N ASP A 123 12.86 -10.49 6.06
CA ASP A 123 13.30 -10.97 4.75
C ASP A 123 12.14 -11.36 3.81
N LYS A 124 10.89 -11.10 4.22
CA LYS A 124 9.68 -11.53 3.51
C LYS A 124 8.84 -10.36 3.05
N ILE A 125 8.12 -10.58 1.97
CA ILE A 125 7.03 -9.70 1.53
C ILE A 125 5.74 -10.31 2.06
N VAL A 126 5.00 -9.51 2.83
CA VAL A 126 3.78 -9.90 3.54
C VAL A 126 2.66 -8.90 3.26
N GLY A 127 1.42 -9.35 3.44
CA GLY A 127 0.23 -8.55 3.17
C GLY A 127 -0.86 -9.35 2.45
N ILE A 128 -1.93 -8.66 2.07
CA ILE A 128 -3.05 -9.25 1.33
C ILE A 128 -2.57 -9.82 0.00
N ASP A 129 -1.82 -9.05 -0.78
CA ASP A 129 -1.41 -9.38 -2.14
C ASP A 129 -0.52 -10.64 -2.20
N PRO A 130 0.61 -10.75 -1.47
CA PRO A 130 1.42 -11.97 -1.47
C PRO A 130 0.68 -13.19 -0.89
N THR A 131 -0.26 -12.99 0.03
CA THR A 131 -1.06 -14.09 0.59
C THR A 131 -2.06 -14.61 -0.44
N VAL A 132 -2.79 -13.72 -1.12
CA VAL A 132 -3.73 -14.09 -2.20
C VAL A 132 -2.99 -14.73 -3.37
N ALA A 133 -1.84 -14.18 -3.77
CA ALA A 133 -0.99 -14.78 -4.80
C ALA A 133 -0.51 -16.18 -4.42
N GLY A 134 -0.15 -16.42 -3.15
CA GLY A 134 0.25 -17.73 -2.66
C GLY A 134 -0.89 -18.75 -2.72
N LEU A 135 -2.12 -18.34 -2.38
CA LEU A 135 -3.31 -19.18 -2.48
C LEU A 135 -3.67 -19.50 -3.93
N ILE A 136 -3.52 -18.54 -4.84
CA ILE A 136 -3.69 -18.76 -6.28
C ILE A 136 -2.64 -19.74 -6.77
N ALA A 137 -1.37 -19.54 -6.45
CA ALA A 137 -0.29 -20.44 -6.83
C ALA A 137 -0.54 -21.88 -6.32
N ASP A 138 -1.00 -22.06 -5.07
CA ASP A 138 -1.38 -23.37 -4.53
C ASP A 138 -2.50 -24.03 -5.36
N LYS A 139 -3.54 -23.28 -5.76
CA LYS A 139 -4.61 -23.79 -6.63
C LYS A 139 -4.12 -24.16 -8.04
N LEU A 140 -3.10 -23.47 -8.53
CA LEU A 140 -2.49 -23.74 -9.84
C LEU A 140 -1.42 -24.85 -9.77
N GLY A 141 -1.03 -25.30 -8.59
CA GLY A 141 0.07 -26.25 -8.39
C GLY A 141 1.44 -25.65 -8.70
N MET A 142 1.57 -24.33 -8.54
CA MET A 142 2.77 -23.55 -8.88
C MET A 142 3.48 -23.06 -7.61
N LYS A 143 4.77 -22.73 -7.78
CA LYS A 143 5.59 -22.07 -6.77
C LYS A 143 5.50 -20.56 -6.95
N LEU A 144 5.05 -19.84 -5.93
CA LEU A 144 5.08 -18.38 -5.94
C LEU A 144 6.53 -17.88 -5.81
N VAL A 145 6.92 -16.98 -6.71
CA VAL A 145 8.14 -16.17 -6.59
C VAL A 145 7.74 -14.71 -6.61
N ILE A 146 8.20 -13.93 -5.64
CA ILE A 146 7.84 -12.52 -5.52
C ILE A 146 9.04 -11.65 -5.88
N ASN A 147 8.83 -10.76 -6.86
CA ASN A 147 9.79 -9.76 -7.30
C ASN A 147 9.31 -8.38 -6.86
N ASP A 148 9.95 -7.83 -5.84
CA ASP A 148 9.77 -6.43 -5.41
C ASP A 148 10.56 -5.49 -6.33
N MET A 149 9.89 -4.45 -6.82
CA MET A 149 10.46 -3.47 -7.74
C MET A 149 9.78 -2.11 -7.60
N GLU A 150 10.30 -1.09 -8.27
CA GLU A 150 9.61 0.21 -8.36
C GLU A 150 8.29 0.07 -9.13
N PHE A 151 7.26 0.82 -8.72
CA PHE A 151 5.89 0.64 -9.23
C PHE A 151 5.78 0.84 -10.75
N ASP A 152 6.55 1.78 -11.30
CA ASP A 152 6.60 2.07 -12.75
C ASP A 152 7.22 0.92 -13.59
N ALA A 153 7.95 -0.01 -12.95
CA ALA A 153 8.55 -1.17 -13.60
C ALA A 153 7.61 -2.39 -13.70
N ILE A 154 6.47 -2.39 -12.98
CA ILE A 154 5.58 -3.56 -12.88
C ILE A 154 4.95 -3.92 -14.23
N ILE A 155 4.32 -2.96 -14.92
CA ILE A 155 3.70 -3.21 -16.24
C ILE A 155 4.74 -3.60 -17.30
N PRO A 156 5.92 -2.94 -17.39
CA PRO A 156 7.02 -3.42 -18.21
C PRO A 156 7.48 -4.86 -17.88
N ALA A 157 7.46 -5.27 -16.61
CA ALA A 157 7.82 -6.64 -16.22
C ALA A 157 6.81 -7.67 -16.76
N LEU A 158 5.52 -7.37 -16.73
CA LEU A 158 4.48 -8.21 -17.35
C LEU A 158 4.66 -8.30 -18.86
N THR A 159 4.74 -7.16 -19.54
CA THR A 159 4.79 -7.11 -21.02
C THR A 159 6.07 -7.70 -21.61
N SER A 160 7.15 -7.79 -20.81
CA SER A 160 8.40 -8.45 -21.22
C SER A 160 8.50 -9.92 -20.80
N GLY A 161 7.50 -10.45 -20.08
CA GLY A 161 7.49 -11.83 -19.57
C GLY A 161 8.46 -12.08 -18.41
N LYS A 162 8.91 -11.02 -17.71
CA LYS A 162 9.73 -11.15 -16.48
C LYS A 162 8.88 -11.45 -15.25
N ALA A 163 7.58 -11.16 -15.31
CA ALA A 163 6.60 -11.50 -14.30
C ALA A 163 5.34 -12.04 -15.00
N ASP A 164 4.63 -12.93 -14.31
CA ASP A 164 3.41 -13.58 -14.79
C ASP A 164 2.16 -12.84 -14.32
N ILE A 165 2.19 -12.36 -13.07
CA ILE A 165 1.11 -11.60 -12.44
C ILE A 165 1.65 -10.34 -11.76
N ALA A 166 0.83 -9.30 -11.68
CA ALA A 166 1.09 -8.11 -10.90
C ALA A 166 0.03 -7.96 -9.81
N MET A 167 0.49 -7.84 -8.57
CA MET A 167 -0.34 -7.52 -7.41
C MET A 167 0.43 -6.49 -6.58
N ALA A 168 -0.07 -5.25 -6.62
CA ALA A 168 0.49 -4.12 -5.88
C ALA A 168 -0.62 -3.08 -5.62
N GLY A 169 -1.79 -3.54 -5.13
CA GLY A 169 -3.00 -2.70 -5.05
C GLY A 169 -3.35 -2.04 -6.39
N MET A 170 -3.16 -2.74 -7.51
CA MET A 170 -3.16 -2.09 -8.82
C MET A 170 -4.58 -1.79 -9.32
N THR A 171 -4.92 -0.51 -9.36
CA THR A 171 -6.18 -0.04 -9.97
C THR A 171 -6.30 -0.41 -11.46
N VAL A 172 -7.48 -0.86 -11.86
CA VAL A 172 -7.88 -0.98 -13.27
C VAL A 172 -8.12 0.39 -13.88
N THR A 173 -7.35 0.78 -14.89
CA THR A 173 -7.56 2.02 -15.67
C THR A 173 -7.66 1.71 -17.17
N GLU A 174 -8.30 2.60 -17.92
CA GLU A 174 -8.40 2.46 -19.38
C GLU A 174 -7.03 2.40 -20.06
N GLU A 175 -6.06 3.18 -19.57
CA GLU A 175 -4.69 3.19 -20.07
C GLU A 175 -3.98 1.85 -19.79
N ARG A 176 -4.09 1.34 -18.57
CA ARG A 176 -3.48 0.05 -18.19
C ARG A 176 -4.08 -1.10 -19.01
N LEU A 177 -5.40 -1.07 -19.27
CA LEU A 177 -6.11 -2.03 -20.12
C LEU A 177 -5.62 -2.03 -21.59
N GLN A 178 -5.01 -0.95 -22.06
CA GLN A 178 -4.36 -0.96 -23.38
C GLN A 178 -3.11 -1.84 -23.40
N SER A 179 -2.41 -1.97 -22.26
CA SER A 179 -1.11 -2.65 -22.15
C SER A 179 -1.21 -4.06 -21.59
N ILE A 180 -2.11 -4.31 -20.64
CA ILE A 180 -2.25 -5.58 -19.91
C ILE A 180 -3.73 -5.97 -19.77
N ASN A 181 -3.99 -7.21 -19.42
CA ASN A 181 -5.29 -7.67 -18.95
C ASN A 181 -5.38 -7.56 -17.43
N PHE A 182 -6.60 -7.52 -16.91
CA PHE A 182 -6.88 -7.59 -15.48
C PHE A 182 -7.81 -8.76 -15.18
N SER A 183 -7.62 -9.39 -14.02
CA SER A 183 -8.57 -10.34 -13.43
C SER A 183 -9.89 -9.67 -13.05
N ASP A 184 -10.84 -10.46 -12.55
CA ASP A 184 -11.92 -9.92 -11.74
C ASP A 184 -11.35 -9.16 -10.52
N SER A 185 -11.99 -8.06 -10.12
CA SER A 185 -11.60 -7.24 -8.97
C SER A 185 -11.53 -8.08 -7.68
N TYR A 186 -10.45 -7.98 -6.90
CA TYR A 186 -10.28 -8.70 -5.63
C TYR A 186 -10.42 -7.79 -4.41
N ALA A 187 -10.35 -6.47 -4.60
CA ALA A 187 -10.50 -5.47 -3.56
C ALA A 187 -10.97 -4.13 -4.17
N THR A 188 -11.59 -3.29 -3.35
CA THR A 188 -11.94 -1.92 -3.72
C THR A 188 -10.85 -0.98 -3.21
N GLY A 189 -10.32 -0.14 -4.09
CA GLY A 189 -9.45 0.98 -3.75
C GLY A 189 -10.28 2.24 -3.50
N ILE A 190 -9.83 3.08 -2.57
CA ILE A 190 -10.47 4.38 -2.29
C ILE A 190 -9.34 5.38 -2.06
N GLN A 191 -9.13 6.30 -2.98
CA GLN A 191 -8.21 7.42 -2.79
C GLN A 191 -8.75 8.34 -1.70
N VAL A 192 -7.91 8.72 -0.74
CA VAL A 192 -8.22 9.67 0.32
C VAL A 192 -7.10 10.71 0.45
N MET A 193 -7.34 11.73 1.27
CA MET A 193 -6.40 12.79 1.55
C MET A 193 -5.91 12.71 2.99
N ILE A 194 -4.60 12.79 3.17
CA ILE A 194 -3.95 12.90 4.47
C ILE A 194 -3.42 14.32 4.61
N VAL A 195 -3.75 14.94 5.73
CA VAL A 195 -3.27 16.28 6.09
C VAL A 195 -2.73 16.26 7.52
N LYS A 196 -2.06 17.34 7.94
CA LYS A 196 -1.74 17.51 9.36
C LYS A 196 -3.01 17.67 10.18
N GLU A 197 -2.97 17.22 11.43
CA GLU A 197 -4.10 17.33 12.37
C GLU A 197 -4.60 18.78 12.49
N ASP A 198 -3.67 19.74 12.54
CA ASP A 198 -3.92 21.18 12.64
C ASP A 198 -4.09 21.89 11.29
N SER A 199 -4.12 21.15 10.18
CA SER A 199 -4.41 21.71 8.86
C SER A 199 -5.81 22.30 8.79
N ASP A 200 -5.93 23.44 8.11
CA ASP A 200 -7.20 24.09 7.76
C ASP A 200 -7.87 23.46 6.52
N ILE A 201 -7.14 22.61 5.78
CA ILE A 201 -7.69 21.83 4.66
C ILE A 201 -8.68 20.79 5.20
N SER A 202 -9.88 20.81 4.65
CA SER A 202 -10.99 19.95 5.08
C SER A 202 -11.62 19.08 3.98
N SER A 203 -11.33 19.36 2.69
CA SER A 203 -11.80 18.56 1.56
C SER A 203 -11.01 18.84 0.28
N ALA A 204 -11.29 18.09 -0.79
CA ALA A 204 -10.81 18.39 -2.14
C ALA A 204 -11.29 19.77 -2.64
N ASP A 205 -12.57 20.10 -2.41
CA ASP A 205 -13.16 21.38 -2.82
C ASP A 205 -12.47 22.57 -2.13
N ASP A 206 -12.03 22.39 -0.89
CA ASP A 206 -11.28 23.39 -0.14
C ASP A 206 -9.89 23.63 -0.76
N ILE A 207 -9.20 22.56 -1.18
CA ILE A 207 -7.95 22.67 -1.95
C ILE A 207 -8.18 23.45 -3.25
N VAL A 208 -9.22 23.12 -4.02
CA VAL A 208 -9.56 23.84 -5.26
C VAL A 208 -9.82 25.33 -4.97
N ALA A 209 -10.63 25.65 -3.97
CA ALA A 209 -10.93 27.03 -3.61
C ALA A 209 -9.67 27.80 -3.19
N LYS A 210 -8.76 27.18 -2.44
CA LYS A 210 -7.46 27.77 -2.06
C LYS A 210 -6.58 28.03 -3.28
N ILE A 211 -6.49 27.09 -4.22
CA ILE A 211 -5.75 27.26 -5.48
C ILE A 211 -6.35 28.41 -6.31
N GLU A 212 -7.67 28.46 -6.47
CA GLU A 212 -8.35 29.54 -7.21
C GLU A 212 -8.17 30.91 -6.55
N ASN A 213 -8.01 30.96 -5.22
CA ASN A 213 -7.67 32.16 -4.46
C ASN A 213 -6.18 32.55 -4.55
N GLY A 214 -5.37 31.78 -5.27
CA GLY A 214 -3.94 32.03 -5.49
C GLY A 214 -3.04 31.53 -4.36
N GLU A 215 -3.54 30.65 -3.49
CA GLU A 215 -2.69 29.96 -2.51
C GLU A 215 -1.84 28.89 -3.20
N ASN A 216 -0.59 28.74 -2.76
CA ASN A 216 0.31 27.70 -3.27
C ASN A 216 0.14 26.42 -2.44
N ILE A 217 -0.87 25.62 -2.78
CA ILE A 217 -1.08 24.29 -2.20
C ILE A 217 -0.23 23.27 -2.93
N GLN A 218 0.46 22.41 -2.18
CA GLN A 218 1.29 21.33 -2.72
C GLN A 218 0.80 19.97 -2.21
N ILE A 219 0.58 19.04 -3.14
CA ILE A 219 0.01 17.73 -2.91
C ILE A 219 1.05 16.67 -3.28
N GLY A 220 1.32 15.73 -2.37
CA GLY A 220 2.25 14.63 -2.63
C GLY A 220 1.54 13.35 -3.03
N CYS A 221 2.00 12.73 -4.12
CA CYS A 221 1.54 11.41 -4.56
C CYS A 221 2.73 10.54 -4.96
N GLN A 222 2.61 9.22 -4.82
CA GLN A 222 3.58 8.31 -5.42
C GLN A 222 3.47 8.36 -6.95
N ILE A 223 4.60 8.42 -7.66
CA ILE A 223 4.60 8.56 -9.12
C ILE A 223 3.92 7.36 -9.81
N VAL A 224 3.18 7.62 -10.90
CA VAL A 224 2.49 6.60 -11.74
C VAL A 224 1.33 5.86 -11.03
N THR A 225 1.03 6.17 -9.77
CA THR A 225 -0.21 5.70 -9.12
C THR A 225 -1.41 6.51 -9.60
N THR A 226 -2.62 5.98 -9.41
CA THR A 226 -3.84 6.70 -9.78
C THR A 226 -4.04 7.95 -8.94
N GLY A 227 -3.64 7.96 -7.67
CA GLY A 227 -3.55 9.17 -6.87
C GLY A 227 -2.72 10.30 -7.52
N TYR A 228 -1.57 9.98 -8.13
CA TYR A 228 -0.80 10.97 -8.90
C TYR A 228 -1.52 11.36 -10.18
N ILE A 229 -1.97 10.39 -10.97
CA ILE A 229 -2.62 10.63 -12.28
C ILE A 229 -3.82 11.56 -12.10
N TYR A 230 -4.72 11.27 -11.17
CA TYR A 230 -5.93 12.05 -10.94
C TYR A 230 -5.62 13.42 -10.34
N ALA A 231 -4.74 13.49 -9.33
CA ALA A 231 -4.39 14.76 -8.73
C ALA A 231 -3.73 15.71 -9.73
N SER A 232 -2.90 15.17 -10.65
CA SER A 232 -2.17 15.97 -11.64
C SER A 232 -3.03 16.46 -12.80
N ASP A 233 -4.24 15.92 -12.97
CA ASP A 233 -5.17 16.36 -13.99
C ASP A 233 -5.69 17.78 -13.68
N THR A 234 -6.36 18.40 -14.64
CA THR A 234 -6.96 19.72 -14.49
C THR A 234 -8.09 19.73 -13.46
N ILE A 235 -8.35 20.90 -12.87
CA ILE A 235 -9.52 21.11 -12.00
C ILE A 235 -10.83 20.75 -12.71
N GLU A 236 -10.94 21.02 -14.02
CA GLU A 236 -12.11 20.65 -14.82
C GLU A 236 -12.36 19.13 -14.87
N ASN A 237 -11.30 18.34 -14.74
CA ASN A 237 -11.35 16.87 -14.71
C ASN A 237 -11.30 16.30 -13.28
N GLY A 238 -11.40 17.13 -12.24
CA GLY A 238 -11.38 16.71 -10.84
C GLY A 238 -9.98 16.58 -10.22
N GLY A 239 -8.94 17.03 -10.91
CA GLY A 239 -7.58 17.15 -10.36
C GLY A 239 -7.27 18.53 -9.79
N PHE A 240 -5.99 18.83 -9.62
CA PHE A 240 -5.47 20.08 -9.03
C PHE A 240 -4.44 20.78 -9.94
N GLY A 241 -4.07 20.15 -11.06
CA GLY A 241 -3.05 20.61 -12.00
C GLY A 241 -1.64 20.20 -11.59
N GLU A 242 -0.80 19.91 -12.60
CA GLU A 242 0.59 19.43 -12.41
C GLU A 242 1.44 20.37 -11.52
N ASP A 243 1.22 21.68 -11.57
CA ASP A 243 1.97 22.67 -10.76
C ASP A 243 1.72 22.54 -9.24
N HIS A 244 0.65 21.83 -8.85
CA HIS A 244 0.25 21.61 -7.46
C HIS A 244 0.54 20.18 -6.97
N VAL A 245 1.09 19.32 -7.84
CA VAL A 245 1.30 17.90 -7.51
C VAL A 245 2.77 17.54 -7.61
N GLN A 246 3.32 17.09 -6.50
CA GLN A 246 4.68 16.61 -6.41
C GLN A 246 4.72 15.07 -6.44
N ALA A 247 5.47 14.54 -7.39
CA ALA A 247 5.76 13.11 -7.50
C ALA A 247 6.80 12.66 -6.46
N PHE A 248 6.52 11.55 -5.79
CA PHE A 248 7.43 10.88 -4.87
C PHE A 248 7.70 9.44 -5.33
N PRO A 249 8.88 8.86 -5.08
CA PRO A 249 9.14 7.45 -5.38
C PRO A 249 8.24 6.50 -4.58
N LYS A 250 7.93 6.85 -3.32
CA LYS A 250 7.16 6.03 -2.38
C LYS A 250 6.17 6.87 -1.59
N GLY A 251 5.05 6.27 -1.18
CA GLY A 251 4.08 6.93 -0.30
C GLY A 251 4.70 7.44 1.01
N ALA A 252 5.60 6.67 1.62
CA ALA A 252 6.33 7.08 2.83
C ALA A 252 7.15 8.36 2.65
N ASP A 253 7.71 8.60 1.45
CA ASP A 253 8.47 9.83 1.16
C ASP A 253 7.54 11.05 1.09
N ALA A 254 6.32 10.88 0.55
CA ALA A 254 5.28 11.90 0.56
C ALA A 254 4.81 12.21 1.99
N ILE A 255 4.61 11.19 2.83
CA ILE A 255 4.29 11.37 4.25
C ILE A 255 5.41 12.13 4.99
N ALA A 256 6.67 11.82 4.72
CA ALA A 256 7.81 12.56 5.30
C ALA A 256 7.85 14.03 4.84
N ALA A 257 7.48 14.31 3.59
CA ALA A 257 7.35 15.67 3.09
C ALA A 257 6.19 16.42 3.79
N LEU A 258 5.05 15.76 4.00
CA LEU A 258 3.90 16.32 4.71
C LEU A 258 4.26 16.66 6.16
N THR A 259 4.84 15.72 6.90
CA THR A 259 5.20 15.92 8.31
C THR A 259 6.23 17.03 8.50
N SER A 260 7.17 17.17 7.55
CA SER A 260 8.15 18.27 7.52
C SER A 260 7.59 19.61 7.01
N GLY A 261 6.34 19.65 6.55
CA GLY A 261 5.68 20.86 6.04
C GLY A 261 6.19 21.33 4.68
N LYS A 262 6.72 20.42 3.85
CA LYS A 262 7.10 20.72 2.47
C LYS A 262 5.92 20.66 1.51
N ILE A 263 4.89 19.91 1.88
CA ILE A 263 3.62 19.77 1.17
C ILE A 263 2.48 19.88 2.19
N ASP A 264 1.28 20.13 1.72
CA ASP A 264 0.09 20.42 2.54
C ASP A 264 -0.86 19.21 2.65
N CYS A 265 -0.82 18.33 1.64
CA CYS A 265 -1.68 17.16 1.52
C CYS A 265 -0.92 15.99 0.89
N VAL A 266 -1.30 14.76 1.24
CA VAL A 266 -0.91 13.54 0.52
C VAL A 266 -2.17 12.85 0.03
N ILE A 267 -2.21 12.48 -1.25
CA ILE A 267 -3.27 11.63 -1.79
C ILE A 267 -2.73 10.21 -1.92
N ILE A 268 -3.42 9.29 -1.26
CA ILE A 268 -3.09 7.87 -1.26
C ILE A 268 -4.34 7.06 -0.86
N ASP A 269 -4.36 5.79 -1.20
CA ASP A 269 -5.47 4.89 -0.92
C ASP A 269 -5.72 4.70 0.59
N ASN A 270 -6.98 4.47 0.95
CA ASN A 270 -7.51 4.55 2.31
C ASN A 270 -6.86 3.57 3.30
N GLU A 271 -6.68 2.30 2.92
CA GLU A 271 -6.06 1.33 3.83
C GLU A 271 -4.57 1.64 4.08
N PRO A 272 -3.76 1.96 3.05
CA PRO A 272 -2.43 2.55 3.25
C PRO A 272 -2.42 3.85 4.03
N ALA A 273 -3.38 4.74 3.78
CA ALA A 273 -3.48 6.00 4.53
C ALA A 273 -3.64 5.73 6.02
N LYS A 274 -4.53 4.80 6.40
CA LYS A 274 -4.70 4.36 7.79
C LYS A 274 -3.40 3.82 8.36
N ALA A 275 -2.72 2.94 7.64
CA ALA A 275 -1.45 2.36 8.08
C ALA A 275 -0.37 3.43 8.29
N PHE A 276 -0.23 4.40 7.38
CA PHE A 276 0.73 5.49 7.50
C PHE A 276 0.39 6.46 8.64
N VAL A 277 -0.90 6.80 8.81
CA VAL A 277 -1.35 7.68 9.89
C VAL A 277 -1.17 7.01 11.25
N GLU A 278 -1.51 5.73 11.39
CA GLU A 278 -1.27 4.95 12.60
C GLU A 278 0.23 4.88 12.92
N ALA A 279 1.07 4.51 11.94
CA ALA A 279 2.51 4.44 12.13
C ALA A 279 3.14 5.80 12.51
N ASN A 280 2.64 6.90 11.96
CA ASN A 280 3.11 8.25 12.29
C ASN A 280 2.64 8.71 13.68
N ASN A 281 1.38 8.43 14.02
CA ASN A 281 0.77 8.94 15.24
C ASN A 281 1.13 8.10 16.48
N GLY A 282 1.52 6.83 16.30
CA GLY A 282 1.76 5.88 17.40
C GLY A 282 0.51 5.57 18.21
#